data_AF-A0A1X1YVQ2-F1
#
_entry.id   AF-A0A1X1YVQ2-F1
#
_cell.length_a   1.000
_cell.length_b   1.000
_cell.length_c   1.000
_cell.angle_alpha   90.00
_cell.angle_beta   90.00
_cell.angle_gamma   90.00
#
_symmetry.space_group_name_H-M   'P 1'
#
loop_
_entity.id
_entity.type
_entity.pdbx_description
1 polymer ?
#
loop_
_entity_poly.entity_id
_entity_poly.type
_entity_poly.pdbx_seq_one_letter_code
_entity_poly.pdbx_strand_id
1 'polypeptide(L)'
;MRVELLTAPGCPHASAVKQMVVDCVAELGVAARIIEKVGRYPSPTVLINGIDVMRPEAVAGIGDACRLDLPTLQRVRGALRAHRPDHTRRQETRP
;
A
#
# COMPACT_ATOMS: atom_id res chain seq x y z
N MET A 1 -4.91 3.26 10.08
CA MET A 1 -4.47 2.30 9.04
C MET A 1 -2.96 2.41 8.85
N ARG A 2 -2.25 1.34 8.50
CA ARG A 2 -0.79 1.35 8.28
C ARG A 2 -0.49 1.10 6.81
N VAL A 3 0.36 1.93 6.21
CA VAL A 3 0.81 1.77 4.83
C VAL A 3 2.33 1.72 4.85
N GLU A 4 2.93 0.69 4.28
CA GLU A 4 4.39 0.54 4.24
C GLU A 4 4.85 0.54 2.79
N LEU A 5 5.85 1.37 2.50
CA LEU A 5 6.48 1.44 1.20
C LEU A 5 7.87 0.80 1.30
N LEU A 6 8.00 -0.40 0.74
CA LEU A 6 9.24 -1.15 0.69
C LEU A 6 9.92 -0.88 -0.65
N THR A 7 11.12 -0.31 -0.60
CA THR A 7 11.89 0.04 -1.81
C THR A 7 13.32 -0.47 -1.73
N ALA A 8 13.90 -0.72 -2.89
CA ALA A 8 15.31 -1.04 -3.04
C ALA A 8 16.12 0.25 -3.13
N PRO A 9 17.37 0.26 -2.62
CA PRO A 9 18.25 1.41 -2.76
C PRO A 9 18.44 1.78 -4.24
N GLY A 10 18.25 3.06 -4.57
CA GLY A 10 18.41 3.55 -5.94
C GLY A 10 17.21 3.31 -6.87
N CYS A 11 16.06 2.83 -6.38
CA CYS A 11 14.87 2.68 -7.21
C CYS A 11 14.32 4.05 -7.65
N PRO A 12 14.29 4.37 -8.96
CA PRO A 12 13.83 5.68 -9.44
C PRO A 12 12.32 5.89 -9.22
N HIS A 13 11.56 4.79 -9.12
CA HIS A 13 10.11 4.83 -8.95
C HIS A 13 9.66 5.05 -7.50
N ALA A 14 10.58 4.99 -6.52
CA ALA A 14 10.26 5.08 -5.10
C ALA A 14 9.51 6.38 -4.75
N SER A 15 10.04 7.52 -5.19
CA SER A 15 9.45 8.83 -4.91
C SER A 15 8.09 9.03 -5.59
N ALA A 16 7.94 8.55 -6.83
CA ALA A 16 6.69 8.66 -7.58
C ALA A 16 5.58 7.82 -6.94
N VAL A 17 5.89 6.58 -6.55
CA VAL A 17 4.92 5.70 -5.86
C VAL A 17 4.55 6.25 -4.48
N LYS A 18 5.51 6.84 -3.76
CA LYS A 18 5.23 7.52 -2.48
C LYS A 18 4.20 8.63 -2.65
N GLN A 19 4.42 9.55 -3.58
CA GLN A 19 3.49 10.66 -3.82
C GLN A 19 2.11 10.14 -4.19
N MET A 20 2.04 9.17 -5.10
CA MET A 20 0.78 8.53 -5.48
C MET A 20 0.01 7.95 -4.28
N VAL A 21 0.71 7.29 -3.34
CA VAL A 21 0.09 6.76 -2.11
C VAL A 21 -0.40 7.90 -1.22
N VAL A 22 0.38 8.96 -1.03
CA VAL A 22 0.00 10.14 -0.24
C VAL A 22 -1.25 10.80 -0.83
N ASP A 23 -1.28 11.03 -2.15
CA ASP A 23 -2.42 11.60 -2.86
C ASP A 23 -3.65 10.71 -2.68
N CYS A 24 -3.53 9.40 -2.85
CA CYS A 24 -4.67 8.48 -2.68
C CYS A 24 -5.22 8.50 -1.24
N VAL A 25 -4.34 8.56 -0.23
CA VAL A 25 -4.74 8.63 1.18
C VAL A 25 -5.46 9.95 1.48
N ALA A 26 -4.94 11.06 0.96
CA ALA A 26 -5.54 12.39 1.10
C ALA A 26 -6.90 12.47 0.39
N GLU A 27 -6.99 12.02 -0.87
CA GLU A 27 -8.23 11.96 -1.66
C GLU A 27 -9.31 11.11 -0.98
N LEU A 28 -8.94 9.99 -0.35
CA LEU A 28 -9.88 9.10 0.31
C LEU A 28 -10.23 9.54 1.75
N GLY A 29 -9.55 10.56 2.29
CA GLY A 29 -9.73 11.03 3.66
C GLY A 29 -9.43 9.97 4.72
N VAL A 30 -8.48 9.07 4.45
CA VAL A 30 -8.18 7.94 5.35
C VAL A 30 -7.04 8.30 6.29
N ALA A 31 -7.21 8.07 7.59
CA ALA A 31 -6.11 8.15 8.55
C ALA A 31 -5.14 6.97 8.38
N ALA A 32 -4.13 7.14 7.54
CA ALA A 32 -3.08 6.16 7.28
C ALA A 32 -1.70 6.66 7.72
N ARG A 33 -0.95 5.81 8.45
CA ARG A 33 0.46 6.04 8.78
C ARG A 33 1.33 5.43 7.69
N ILE A 34 2.01 6.28 6.93
CA ILE A 34 2.93 5.87 5.86
C ILE A 34 4.32 5.63 6.46
N ILE A 35 4.90 4.45 6.23
CA ILE A 35 6.21 4.05 6.73
C ILE A 35 7.07 3.64 5.55
N GLU A 36 8.19 4.31 5.36
CA GLU A 36 9.15 3.99 4.30
C GLU A 36 10.23 3.06 4.83
N LYS A 37 10.52 1.99 4.10
CA LYS A 37 11.61 1.06 4.40
C LYS A 37 12.42 0.82 3.15
N VAL A 38 13.69 1.18 3.22
CA VAL A 38 14.66 0.88 2.17
C VAL A 38 15.44 -0.37 2.55
N GLY A 39 15.52 -1.35 1.65
CA GLY A 39 16.20 -2.61 1.92
C GLY A 39 16.16 -3.55 0.73
N ARG A 40 16.47 -4.83 0.97
CA ARG A 40 16.45 -5.90 -0.03
C ARG A 40 15.02 -6.38 -0.28
N TYR A 41 14.24 -5.53 -0.95
CA TYR A 41 12.83 -5.76 -1.26
C TYR A 41 12.57 -5.69 -2.76
N PRO A 42 11.59 -6.46 -3.27
CA PRO A 42 11.15 -6.34 -4.65
C PRO A 42 10.51 -4.96 -4.83
N SER A 43 11.24 -4.03 -5.43
CA SER A 43 10.91 -2.61 -5.41
C SER A 43 10.12 -2.20 -6.65
N PRO A 44 9.10 -1.34 -6.53
CA PRO A 44 8.45 -0.86 -5.31
C PRO A 44 7.37 -1.84 -4.82
N THR A 45 7.29 -2.08 -3.52
CA THR A 45 6.20 -2.85 -2.89
C THR A 45 5.42 -1.96 -1.92
N VAL A 46 4.10 -1.95 -2.08
CA VAL A 46 3.18 -1.20 -1.21
C VAL A 46 2.43 -2.21 -0.36
N LEU A 47 2.63 -2.16 0.95
CA LEU A 47 1.88 -2.96 1.91
C LEU A 47 0.81 -2.11 2.57
N ILE A 48 -0.40 -2.64 2.65
CA ILE A 48 -1.51 -2.04 3.39
C ILE A 48 -1.85 -2.98 4.54
N ASN A 49 -1.67 -2.51 5.78
CA ASN A 49 -1.79 -3.34 6.99
C ASN A 49 -0.99 -4.66 6.90
N GLY A 50 0.16 -4.64 6.21
CA GLY A 50 1.01 -5.81 6.00
C GLY A 50 0.68 -6.65 4.75
N ILE A 51 -0.36 -6.30 3.98
CA ILE A 51 -0.80 -7.04 2.78
C ILE A 51 -0.25 -6.35 1.53
N ASP A 52 0.46 -7.10 0.66
CA ASP A 52 0.95 -6.57 -0.62
C ASP A 52 -0.23 -6.28 -1.55
N VAL A 53 -0.38 -5.02 -1.94
CA VAL A 53 -1.40 -4.56 -2.89
C VAL A 53 -1.32 -5.31 -4.22
N MET A 54 -0.11 -5.71 -4.63
CA MET A 54 0.14 -6.41 -5.88
C MET A 54 -0.08 -7.91 -5.77
N ARG A 55 0.01 -8.47 -4.56
CA ARG A 55 -0.15 -9.91 -4.28
C ARG A 55 -0.80 -10.09 -2.90
N PRO A 56 -2.10 -9.83 -2.76
CA PRO A 56 -2.76 -9.88 -1.46
C PRO A 56 -2.76 -11.29 -0.83
N GLU A 57 -2.63 -12.31 -1.67
CA GLU A 57 -2.56 -13.73 -1.29
C GLU A 57 -1.13 -14.26 -1.06
N ALA A 58 -0.09 -13.47 -1.35
CA ALA A 58 1.30 -13.89 -1.17
C ALA A 58 1.99 -13.08 -0.08
N VAL A 59 2.81 -13.75 0.74
CA VAL A 59 3.79 -13.05 1.59
C VAL A 59 4.71 -12.27 0.65
N ALA A 60 4.92 -10.99 0.95
CA ALA A 60 5.82 -10.13 0.18
C ALA A 60 7.15 -10.86 -0.05
N GLY A 61 7.48 -11.12 -1.31
CA GLY A 61 8.66 -11.90 -1.68
C GLY A 61 9.94 -11.23 -1.19
N ILE A 62 10.95 -12.03 -0.87
CA ILE A 62 12.30 -11.54 -0.53
C ILE A 62 13.10 -11.48 -1.82
N GLY A 63 13.73 -10.34 -2.13
CA GLY A 63 14.59 -10.20 -3.31
C GLY A 63 15.03 -8.77 -3.59
N ASP A 64 16.12 -8.63 -4.35
CA ASP A 64 16.75 -7.34 -4.69
C ASP A 64 16.37 -6.82 -6.09
N ALA A 65 15.30 -7.34 -6.69
CA ALA A 65 14.92 -6.99 -8.05
C ALA A 65 13.88 -5.87 -8.12
N CYS A 66 14.12 -4.87 -8.96
CA CYS A 66 13.08 -3.94 -9.37
C CYS A 66 11.96 -4.73 -10.09
N ARG A 67 10.73 -4.65 -9.57
CA ARG A 67 9.54 -5.19 -10.24
C ARG A 67 9.31 -4.39 -11.51
N LEU A 68 9.15 -5.10 -12.63
CA LEU A 68 8.70 -4.54 -13.90
C LEU A 68 7.21 -4.18 -13.85
N ASP A 69 6.41 -4.91 -13.06
CA ASP A 69 5.00 -4.56 -12.78
C ASP A 69 4.95 -3.55 -11.64
N LEU A 70 4.77 -2.27 -11.99
CA LEU A 70 4.62 -1.18 -11.02
C LEU A 70 3.18 -1.14 -10.48
N PRO A 71 2.99 -0.80 -9.19
CA PRO A 71 1.66 -0.60 -8.63
C PRO A 71 0.94 0.56 -9.33
N THR A 72 -0.28 0.31 -9.78
CA THR A 72 -1.14 1.32 -10.39
C THR A 72 -1.98 2.03 -9.34
N LEU A 73 -2.33 3.30 -9.61
CA LEU A 73 -3.20 4.11 -8.76
C LEU A 73 -4.53 3.40 -8.44
N GLN A 74 -5.13 2.73 -9.43
CA GLN A 74 -6.39 2.01 -9.24
C GLN A 74 -6.25 0.83 -8.26
N ARG A 75 -5.16 0.04 -8.34
CA ARG A 75 -4.91 -1.04 -7.36
C ARG A 75 -4.71 -0.49 -5.96
N VAL A 76 -3.89 0.56 -5.80
CA VAL A 76 -3.65 1.19 -4.49
C VAL A 76 -4.94 1.74 -3.90
N ARG A 77 -5.76 2.45 -4.68
CA ARG A 77 -7.06 2.97 -4.22
C ARG A 77 -8.03 1.84 -3.86
N GLY A 78 -8.08 0.77 -4.65
CA GLY A 78 -8.93 -0.40 -4.39
C GLY A 78 -8.55 -1.07 -3.06
N ALA A 79 -7.25 -1.32 -2.85
CA ALA A 79 -6.75 -1.92 -1.62
C ALA A 79 -6.92 -0.98 -0.42
N LEU A 80 -6.70 0.34 -0.59
CA LEU A 80 -6.98 1.32 0.45
C LEU A 80 -8.45 1.26 0.88
N ARG A 81 -9.39 1.22 -0.07
CA ARG A 81 -10.83 1.10 0.20
C ARG A 81 -11.20 -0.21 0.88
N ALA A 82 -10.66 -1.35 0.42
CA ALA A 82 -10.93 -2.66 1.01
C ALA A 82 -10.44 -2.76 2.47
N HIS A 83 -9.37 -2.04 2.82
CA HIS A 83 -8.78 -1.99 4.15
C HIS A 83 -9.15 -0.75 4.96
N ARG A 84 -10.05 0.10 4.45
CA ARG A 84 -10.64 1.14 5.28
C ARG A 84 -11.29 0.42 6.46
N PRO A 85 -11.00 0.82 7.71
CA PRO A 85 -11.82 0.40 8.82
C PRO A 85 -13.23 0.85 8.49
N ASP A 86 -14.08 -0.11 8.15
CA ASP A 86 -15.47 0.11 7.82
C ASP A 86 -16.11 0.75 9.04
N HIS A 87 -16.34 2.07 9.01
CA HIS A 87 -17.10 2.75 10.05
C HIS A 87 -18.59 2.36 9.98
N THR A 88 -19.00 1.62 8.96
CA THR A 88 -20.40 1.28 8.67
C THR A 88 -20.83 -0.09 9.21
N ARG A 89 -19.94 -1.01 9.56
CA ARG A 89 -20.31 -2.31 10.16
C ARG A 89 -20.51 -2.27 11.69
N ARG A 90 -21.11 -1.20 12.22
CA ARG A 90 -21.59 -1.11 13.62
C ARG A 90 -22.90 -0.31 13.79
N GLN A 91 -23.71 -0.12 12.74
CA GLN A 91 -25.03 0.52 12.90
C GLN A 91 -26.22 -0.31 12.43
N GLU A 92 -26.04 -1.57 12.05
CA GLU A 92 -27.15 -2.45 11.66
C GLU A 92 -27.05 -3.81 12.35
N THR A 93 -27.47 -3.88 13.62
CA THR A 93 -28.22 -4.99 14.22
C THR A 93 -28.44 -4.74 15.72
N ARG A 94 -29.41 -3.87 16.01
CA ARG A 94 -30.28 -3.89 17.20
C ARG A 94 -31.54 -3.15 16.76
N PRO A 95 -32.78 -3.62 17.01
CA PRO A 95 -33.23 -4.61 17.99
C PRO A 95 -33.64 -5.97 17.41
#